data_AF-A0A183C9I2-F1
#
_entry.id   AF-A0A183C9I2-F1
#
_cell.length_a   1.000
_cell.length_b   1.000
_cell.length_c   1.000
_cell.angle_alpha   90.00
_cell.angle_beta   90.00
_cell.angle_gamma   90.00
#
_symmetry.space_group_name_H-M   'P 1'
#
loop_
_entity.id
_entity.type
_entity.pdbx_description
1 polymer ?
#
loop_
_entity_poly.entity_id
_entity_poly.type
_entity_poly.pdbx_seq_one_letter_code
_entity_poly.pdbx_strand_id
1 'polypeptide(L)'
;MSNNRQKIIQPAAEGSGGREGEEQKDDQRRVIGWCPKALDGGYGWVVVFGSFMIHVFADGFVYSFGVIAESLIGEFQSTNTEASTILSLLTGLMLAAGPLASAICNRIGCRVTTIIGALIASVGCAISFFAYSMNYLLFSVGIVMGIGFGLIFVRLICEEDEDMWHIYNLVRIGDVVRSSTMRKVTNETSTGSKTSQRVQITLTIEVETINFDSSVCALHLKGKNIKENQHVKLGAYHTLDLELNRVFTLEKPCWDAMDLHRLELCSDIANKADVAGIVMHEGLANVCLIGSSMTVVKSKIDMQIARKRKGLTSQHDKSLVAFMNAICVAFFRHVNIEVLTLL
;
A
#
# COMPACT_ATOMS: atom_id res chain seq x y z
N MET A 1 -17.90 57.57 -28.51
CA MET A 1 -16.57 57.79 -29.09
C MET A 1 -15.76 58.65 -28.14
N SER A 2 -14.95 58.05 -27.27
CA SER A 2 -13.92 58.78 -26.51
C SER A 2 -12.67 57.92 -26.47
N ASN A 3 -11.76 58.27 -27.37
CA ASN A 3 -10.39 57.82 -27.46
C ASN A 3 -9.64 58.37 -26.23
N ASN A 4 -9.02 57.53 -25.40
CA ASN A 4 -8.09 58.01 -24.39
C ASN A 4 -6.83 57.14 -24.33
N ARG A 5 -5.68 57.82 -24.34
CA ARG A 5 -4.35 57.29 -24.64
C ARG A 5 -3.79 56.45 -23.50
N GLN A 6 -3.24 55.29 -23.83
CA GLN A 6 -2.33 54.52 -22.99
C GLN A 6 -0.99 55.27 -22.88
N LYS A 7 -0.54 55.54 -21.64
CA LYS A 7 0.85 55.86 -21.31
C LYS A 7 1.33 54.90 -20.22
N ILE A 8 2.25 54.06 -20.66
CA ILE A 8 3.26 53.23 -19.98
C ILE A 8 3.52 53.61 -18.51
N ILE A 9 3.41 52.63 -17.61
CA ILE A 9 4.10 52.59 -16.31
C ILE A 9 4.70 51.18 -16.17
N GLN A 10 6.02 51.07 -16.17
CA GLN A 10 6.77 49.88 -15.74
C GLN A 10 6.66 49.74 -14.21
N PRO A 11 6.46 48.55 -13.64
CA PRO A 11 6.69 48.35 -12.22
C PRO A 11 8.19 48.22 -11.96
N ALA A 12 8.65 49.05 -11.02
CA ALA A 12 9.99 49.07 -10.48
C ALA A 12 10.36 47.74 -9.81
N ALA A 13 11.59 47.30 -10.04
CA ALA A 13 12.25 46.30 -9.22
C ALA A 13 12.63 46.95 -7.89
N GLU A 14 12.01 46.54 -6.78
CA GLU A 14 12.50 46.81 -5.44
C GLU A 14 12.00 45.74 -4.47
N GLY A 15 12.93 45.25 -3.63
CA GLY A 15 12.87 43.95 -2.99
C GLY A 15 11.84 43.82 -1.87
N SER A 16 11.13 42.69 -1.87
CA SER A 16 10.37 42.19 -0.72
C SER A 16 10.12 40.67 -0.79
N GLY A 17 11.12 39.89 -1.24
CA GLY A 17 11.03 38.42 -1.37
C GLY A 17 11.04 37.63 -0.05
N GLY A 18 10.69 38.24 1.08
CA GLY A 18 10.73 37.60 2.40
C GLY A 18 9.36 37.30 3.03
N ARG A 19 8.31 38.10 2.72
CA ARG A 19 7.00 37.99 3.39
C ARG A 19 6.01 37.05 2.71
N GLU A 20 6.00 37.00 1.39
CA GLU A 20 5.07 36.11 0.66
C GLU A 20 5.39 34.62 0.88
N GLY A 21 6.68 34.27 1.04
CA GLY A 21 7.10 32.89 1.35
C GLY A 21 6.85 32.47 2.81
N GLU A 22 6.66 33.42 3.73
CA GLU A 22 6.29 33.15 5.12
C GLU A 22 4.77 33.03 5.27
N GLU A 23 3.98 33.87 4.60
CA GLU A 23 2.51 33.74 4.56
C GLU A 23 2.07 32.42 3.91
N GLN A 24 2.74 31.97 2.85
CA GLN A 24 2.42 30.70 2.19
C GLN A 24 2.80 29.47 3.06
N LYS A 25 3.90 29.57 3.84
CA LYS A 25 4.27 28.56 4.84
C LYS A 25 3.32 28.55 6.05
N ASP A 26 2.77 29.69 6.42
CA ASP A 26 1.84 29.82 7.54
C ASP A 26 0.43 29.35 7.15
N ASP A 27 -0.01 29.60 5.90
CA ASP A 27 -1.24 29.02 5.36
C ASP A 27 -1.14 27.49 5.25
N GLN A 28 0.01 26.96 4.81
CA GLN A 28 0.25 25.52 4.80
C GLN A 28 0.30 24.90 6.21
N ARG A 29 0.66 25.69 7.24
CA ARG A 29 0.53 25.29 8.66
C ARG A 29 -0.90 25.39 9.18
N ARG A 30 -1.73 26.30 8.67
CA ARG A 30 -3.13 26.45 9.11
C ARG A 30 -4.06 25.38 8.56
N VAL A 31 -3.74 24.75 7.43
CA VAL A 31 -4.49 23.58 6.91
C VAL A 31 -4.31 22.33 7.82
N ILE A 32 -3.40 22.35 8.79
CA ILE A 32 -3.19 21.30 9.81
C ILE A 32 -4.28 21.34 10.92
N GLY A 33 -5.25 22.25 10.84
CA GLY A 33 -6.21 22.54 11.92
C GLY A 33 -7.47 21.66 12.00
N TRP A 34 -7.62 20.63 11.17
CA TRP A 34 -8.71 19.66 11.32
C TRP A 34 -8.15 18.23 11.28
N CYS A 35 -7.31 17.85 12.26
CA CYS A 35 -7.34 16.45 12.69
C CYS A 35 -8.73 16.34 13.39
N PRO A 36 -9.77 15.69 12.80
CA PRO A 36 -10.87 15.22 13.64
C PRO A 36 -10.18 14.54 14.80
N LYS A 37 -10.49 15.01 16.01
CA LYS A 37 -9.95 14.48 17.25
C LYS A 37 -9.76 12.98 17.02
N ALA A 38 -8.52 12.49 17.05
CA ALA A 38 -8.31 11.05 17.09
C ALA A 38 -9.32 10.51 18.12
N LEU A 39 -9.80 9.29 17.98
CA LEU A 39 -10.63 8.66 19.01
C LEU A 39 -9.81 8.44 20.31
N ASP A 40 -9.14 9.47 20.81
CA ASP A 40 -8.53 9.65 22.12
C ASP A 40 -9.66 9.79 23.15
N GLY A 41 -10.41 8.70 23.30
CA GLY A 41 -11.43 8.54 24.32
C GLY A 41 -12.52 7.55 23.92
N GLY A 42 -12.44 6.33 24.47
CA GLY A 42 -13.51 5.33 24.42
C GLY A 42 -13.11 4.03 23.72
N TYR A 43 -13.66 3.79 22.53
CA TYR A 43 -13.58 2.49 21.84
C TYR A 43 -12.18 2.15 21.30
N GLY A 44 -11.34 3.14 20.99
CA GLY A 44 -9.96 2.91 20.53
C GLY A 44 -9.14 2.09 21.53
N TRP A 45 -9.28 2.37 22.84
CA TRP A 45 -8.64 1.59 23.90
C TRP A 45 -9.16 0.15 23.97
N VAL A 46 -10.43 -0.07 23.66
CA VAL A 46 -11.02 -1.42 23.59
C VAL A 46 -10.39 -2.20 22.43
N VAL A 47 -10.16 -1.55 21.29
CA VAL A 47 -9.51 -2.19 20.13
C VAL A 47 -8.04 -2.48 20.41
N VAL A 48 -7.30 -1.55 21.02
CA VAL A 48 -5.89 -1.77 21.43
C VAL A 48 -5.81 -2.92 22.44
N PHE A 49 -6.66 -2.90 23.46
CA PHE A 49 -6.74 -3.97 24.45
C PHE A 49 -7.12 -5.31 23.79
N GLY A 50 -8.07 -5.31 22.86
CA GLY A 50 -8.48 -6.50 22.10
C GLY A 50 -7.34 -7.05 21.25
N SER A 51 -6.61 -6.19 20.52
CA SER A 51 -5.45 -6.58 19.72
C SER A 51 -4.31 -7.13 20.59
N PHE A 52 -4.08 -6.52 21.75
CA PHE A 52 -3.12 -7.01 22.74
C PHE A 52 -3.53 -8.39 23.28
N MET A 53 -4.79 -8.56 23.68
CA MET A 53 -5.31 -9.86 24.15
C MET A 53 -5.20 -10.94 23.08
N ILE A 54 -5.48 -10.61 21.81
CA ILE A 54 -5.30 -11.53 20.68
C ILE A 54 -3.85 -12.03 20.61
N HIS A 55 -2.85 -11.14 20.71
CA HIS A 55 -1.44 -11.55 20.69
C HIS A 55 -1.07 -12.36 21.94
N VAL A 56 -1.56 -11.96 23.11
CA VAL A 56 -1.36 -12.71 24.37
C VAL A 56 -1.90 -14.12 24.25
N PHE A 57 -3.07 -14.32 23.67
CA PHE A 57 -3.64 -15.66 23.50
C PHE A 57 -2.99 -16.45 22.36
N ALA A 58 -2.80 -15.85 21.18
CA ALA A 58 -2.22 -16.55 20.04
C ALA A 58 -0.77 -16.95 20.31
N ASP A 59 0.10 -15.97 20.61
CA ASP A 59 1.53 -16.23 20.86
C ASP A 59 1.73 -16.92 22.21
N GLY A 60 0.97 -16.53 23.24
CA GLY A 60 1.06 -17.16 24.55
C GLY A 60 0.66 -18.63 24.51
N PHE A 61 -0.34 -19.02 23.72
CA PHE A 61 -0.67 -20.43 23.52
C PHE A 61 0.47 -21.17 22.82
N VAL A 62 0.99 -20.63 21.71
CA VAL A 62 2.08 -21.25 20.94
C VAL A 62 3.32 -21.48 21.82
N TYR A 63 3.72 -20.49 22.62
CA TYR A 63 4.86 -20.62 23.52
C TYR A 63 4.59 -21.55 24.70
N SER A 64 3.38 -21.52 25.27
CA SER A 64 3.01 -22.41 26.39
C SER A 64 2.90 -23.86 25.96
N PHE A 65 2.46 -24.12 24.72
CA PHE A 65 2.38 -25.48 24.18
C PHE A 65 3.74 -26.18 24.15
N GLY A 66 4.83 -25.43 23.94
CA GLY A 66 6.19 -25.98 24.02
C GLY A 66 6.52 -26.63 25.37
N VAL A 67 6.01 -26.07 26.47
CA VAL A 67 6.17 -26.63 27.83
C VAL A 67 5.18 -27.77 28.07
N ILE A 68 3.92 -27.60 27.63
CA ILE A 68 2.85 -28.59 27.82
C ILE A 68 3.12 -29.87 27.01
N ALA A 69 3.83 -29.78 25.90
CA ALA A 69 4.18 -30.91 25.04
C ALA A 69 4.89 -32.04 25.81
N GLU A 70 5.81 -31.71 26.73
CA GLU A 70 6.52 -32.71 27.53
C GLU A 70 5.56 -33.50 28.45
N SER A 71 4.58 -32.81 29.03
CA SER A 71 3.58 -33.44 29.89
C SER A 71 2.59 -34.30 29.09
N LEU A 72 2.18 -33.85 27.90
CA LEU A 72 1.32 -34.62 27.00
C LEU A 72 1.98 -35.92 26.53
N ILE A 73 3.29 -35.86 26.23
CA ILE A 73 4.07 -37.04 25.85
C ILE A 73 4.08 -38.08 26.97
N GLY A 74 4.24 -37.62 28.22
CA GLY A 74 4.22 -38.48 29.41
C GLY A 74 2.86 -39.15 29.64
N GLU A 75 1.77 -38.40 29.49
CA GLU A 75 0.41 -38.89 29.75
C GLU A 75 -0.09 -39.86 28.66
N PHE A 76 0.11 -39.51 27.38
CA PHE A 76 -0.37 -40.31 26.25
C PHE A 76 0.62 -41.39 25.80
N GLN A 77 1.78 -41.52 26.47
CA GLN A 77 2.90 -42.39 26.07
C GLN A 77 3.27 -42.29 24.58
N SER A 78 3.18 -41.07 24.04
CA SER A 78 3.39 -40.79 22.63
C SER A 78 4.86 -40.50 22.30
N THR A 79 5.17 -40.32 21.02
CA THR A 79 6.52 -39.90 20.61
C THR A 79 6.66 -38.37 20.59
N ASN A 80 7.89 -37.87 20.75
CA ASN A 80 8.22 -36.45 20.55
C ASN A 80 7.82 -35.95 19.14
N THR A 81 7.83 -36.84 18.14
CA THR A 81 7.45 -36.52 16.76
C THR A 81 5.98 -36.12 16.68
N GLU A 82 5.09 -36.85 17.36
CA GLU A 82 3.65 -36.55 17.34
C GLU A 82 3.35 -35.20 18.01
N ALA A 83 3.93 -34.93 19.18
CA ALA A 83 3.76 -33.65 19.87
C ALA A 83 4.30 -32.45 19.06
N SER A 84 5.50 -32.58 18.50
CA SER A 84 6.11 -31.52 17.69
C SER A 84 5.37 -31.30 16.36
N THR A 85 4.74 -32.34 15.80
CA THR A 85 3.89 -32.22 14.61
C THR A 85 2.66 -31.37 14.89
N ILE A 86 2.04 -31.47 16.08
CA ILE A 86 0.87 -30.64 16.46
C ILE A 86 1.25 -29.16 16.42
N LEU A 87 2.35 -28.78 17.05
CA LEU A 87 2.81 -27.38 17.09
C LEU A 87 3.26 -26.87 15.71
N SER A 88 3.94 -27.73 14.94
CA SER A 88 4.37 -27.41 13.58
C SER A 88 3.18 -27.21 12.65
N LEU A 89 2.10 -27.99 12.82
CA LEU A 89 0.88 -27.87 12.03
C LEU A 89 0.10 -26.61 12.42
N LEU A 90 -0.02 -26.33 13.72
CA LEU A 90 -0.64 -25.10 14.25
C LEU A 90 0.03 -23.85 13.65
N THR A 91 1.35 -23.75 13.79
CA THR A 91 2.13 -22.58 13.31
C THR A 91 2.20 -22.53 11.79
N GLY A 92 2.34 -23.68 11.12
CA GLY A 92 2.36 -23.79 9.68
C GLY A 92 1.04 -23.34 9.03
N LEU A 93 -0.10 -23.79 9.57
CA LEU A 93 -1.42 -23.40 9.06
C LEU A 93 -1.75 -21.94 9.38
N MET A 94 -1.36 -21.44 10.55
CA MET A 94 -1.50 -20.02 10.89
C MET A 94 -0.82 -19.12 9.85
N LEU A 95 0.39 -19.49 9.41
CA LEU A 95 1.13 -18.72 8.40
C LEU A 95 0.60 -18.96 6.97
N ALA A 96 0.23 -20.20 6.64
CA ALA A 96 -0.29 -20.56 5.32
C ALA A 96 -1.70 -19.99 5.05
N ALA A 97 -2.47 -19.71 6.10
CA ALA A 97 -3.80 -19.11 6.00
C ALA A 97 -3.79 -17.62 5.58
N GLY A 98 -2.61 -16.98 5.46
CA GLY A 98 -2.50 -15.56 5.09
C GLY A 98 -3.28 -15.15 3.82
N PRO A 99 -3.14 -15.84 2.68
CA PRO A 99 -3.90 -15.52 1.47
C PRO A 99 -5.41 -15.75 1.64
N LEU A 100 -5.80 -16.79 2.37
CA LEU A 100 -7.21 -17.10 2.66
C LEU A 100 -7.83 -16.03 3.56
N ALA A 101 -7.11 -15.62 4.60
CA ALA A 101 -7.49 -14.53 5.49
C ALA A 101 -7.64 -13.22 4.72
N SER A 102 -6.71 -12.91 3.80
CA SER A 102 -6.78 -11.74 2.92
C SER A 102 -8.04 -11.77 2.05
N ALA A 103 -8.30 -12.88 1.35
CA ALA A 103 -9.48 -13.01 0.49
C ALA A 103 -10.81 -12.86 1.25
N ILE A 104 -10.87 -13.38 2.49
CA ILE A 104 -12.06 -13.27 3.35
C ILE A 104 -12.21 -11.83 3.86
N CYS A 105 -11.12 -11.21 4.35
CA CYS A 105 -11.11 -9.80 4.75
C CYS A 105 -11.58 -8.86 3.65
N ASN A 106 -11.16 -9.11 2.41
CA ASN A 106 -11.58 -8.31 1.26
C ASN A 106 -13.08 -8.45 0.96
N ARG A 107 -13.75 -9.53 1.39
CA ARG A 107 -15.20 -9.73 1.15
C ARG A 107 -16.10 -9.30 2.30
N ILE A 108 -15.72 -9.54 3.55
CA ILE A 108 -16.59 -9.33 4.72
C ILE A 108 -16.00 -8.36 5.75
N GLY A 109 -14.84 -7.78 5.46
CA GLY A 109 -14.15 -6.80 6.30
C GLY A 109 -13.31 -7.42 7.42
N CYS A 110 -12.21 -6.74 7.78
CA CYS A 110 -11.23 -7.23 8.76
C CYS A 110 -11.84 -7.56 10.13
N ARG A 111 -12.79 -6.73 10.61
CA ARG A 111 -13.40 -6.91 11.94
C ARG A 111 -14.17 -8.23 12.04
N VAL A 112 -14.97 -8.56 11.01
CA VAL A 112 -15.79 -9.77 10.99
C VAL A 112 -14.89 -10.99 10.82
N THR A 113 -13.87 -10.92 9.97
CA THR A 113 -12.90 -12.02 9.79
C THR A 113 -12.19 -12.36 11.10
N THR A 114 -11.74 -11.37 11.87
CA THR A 114 -11.11 -11.59 13.18
C THR A 114 -12.06 -12.25 14.17
N ILE A 115 -13.34 -11.83 14.22
CA ILE A 115 -14.35 -12.44 15.10
C ILE A 115 -14.59 -13.91 14.72
N ILE A 116 -14.73 -14.22 13.43
CA ILE A 116 -14.91 -15.59 12.94
C ILE A 116 -13.69 -16.45 13.30
N GLY A 117 -12.47 -15.93 13.08
CA GLY A 117 -11.24 -16.61 13.46
C GLY A 117 -11.15 -16.91 14.96
N ALA A 118 -11.53 -15.95 15.81
CA ALA A 118 -11.57 -16.14 17.25
C ALA A 118 -12.60 -17.18 17.69
N LEU A 119 -13.78 -17.21 17.07
CA LEU A 119 -14.79 -18.23 17.35
C LEU A 119 -14.28 -19.62 16.94
N ILE A 120 -13.67 -19.76 15.76
CA ILE A 120 -13.10 -21.04 15.31
C ILE A 120 -11.97 -21.50 16.25
N ALA A 121 -11.07 -20.59 16.65
CA ALA A 121 -10.00 -20.90 17.60
C ALA A 121 -10.55 -21.36 18.95
N SER A 122 -11.60 -20.69 19.46
CA SER A 122 -12.27 -21.07 20.71
C SER A 122 -12.92 -22.47 20.63
N VAL A 123 -13.53 -22.80 19.49
CA VAL A 123 -14.10 -24.14 19.23
C VAL A 123 -12.99 -25.19 19.17
N GLY A 124 -11.88 -24.89 18.50
CA GLY A 124 -10.70 -25.76 18.47
C GLY A 124 -10.21 -26.09 19.87
N CYS A 125 -10.05 -25.07 20.72
CA CYS A 125 -9.64 -25.24 22.11
C CYS A 125 -10.67 -26.01 22.96
N ALA A 126 -11.97 -25.76 22.78
CA ALA A 126 -13.02 -26.46 23.50
C ALA A 126 -13.09 -27.95 23.13
N ILE A 127 -12.87 -28.30 21.85
CA ILE A 127 -12.82 -29.69 21.40
C ILE A 127 -11.63 -30.42 22.05
N SER A 128 -10.51 -29.75 22.28
CA SER A 128 -9.33 -30.35 22.92
C SER A 128 -9.59 -30.85 24.34
N PHE A 129 -10.61 -30.35 25.04
CA PHE A 129 -11.00 -30.85 26.35
C PHE A 129 -11.43 -32.33 26.32
N PHE A 130 -11.99 -32.81 25.21
CA PHE A 130 -12.44 -34.20 25.05
C PHE A 130 -11.39 -35.09 24.38
N ALA A 131 -10.12 -34.68 24.37
CA ALA A 131 -9.07 -35.43 23.69
C ALA A 131 -8.68 -36.71 24.47
N TYR A 132 -8.93 -37.87 23.85
CA TYR A 132 -8.52 -39.19 24.37
C TYR A 132 -7.27 -39.75 23.68
N SER A 133 -6.72 -39.05 22.68
CA SER A 133 -5.46 -39.45 22.02
C SER A 133 -4.73 -38.25 21.40
N MET A 134 -3.43 -38.44 21.12
CA MET A 134 -2.58 -37.45 20.47
C MET A 134 -3.13 -36.98 19.10
N ASN A 135 -3.77 -37.88 18.35
CA ASN A 135 -4.36 -37.56 17.04
C ASN A 135 -5.57 -36.62 17.15
N TYR A 136 -6.34 -36.69 18.25
CA TYR A 136 -7.42 -35.74 18.51
C TYR A 136 -6.89 -34.32 18.76
N LEU A 137 -5.73 -34.20 19.43
CA LEU A 137 -5.06 -32.93 19.63
C LEU A 137 -4.47 -32.38 18.32
N LEU A 138 -3.94 -33.26 17.47
CA LEU A 138 -3.48 -32.88 16.13
C LEU A 138 -4.61 -32.27 15.27
N PHE A 139 -5.80 -32.86 15.33
CA PHE A 139 -6.95 -32.31 14.62
C PHE A 139 -7.44 -30.98 15.25
N SER A 140 -7.70 -30.97 16.56
CA SER A 140 -8.29 -29.81 17.25
C SER A 140 -7.32 -28.62 17.38
N VAL A 141 -6.18 -28.82 18.04
CA VAL A 141 -5.15 -27.81 18.27
C VAL A 141 -4.39 -27.53 16.97
N GLY A 142 -3.98 -28.56 16.25
CA GLY A 142 -3.19 -28.38 15.03
C GLY A 142 -3.97 -27.72 13.89
N ILE A 143 -5.09 -28.32 13.48
CA ILE A 143 -5.83 -27.89 12.28
C ILE A 143 -6.87 -26.82 12.62
N VAL A 144 -7.83 -27.12 13.48
CA VAL A 144 -8.99 -26.25 13.72
C VAL A 144 -8.53 -24.92 14.33
N MET A 145 -7.73 -24.97 15.39
CA MET A 145 -7.22 -23.76 16.02
C MET A 145 -6.16 -23.05 15.16
N GLY A 146 -5.36 -23.77 14.37
CA GLY A 146 -4.40 -23.18 13.43
C GLY A 146 -5.06 -22.34 12.34
N ILE A 147 -6.17 -22.83 11.76
CA ILE A 147 -6.98 -22.05 10.81
C ILE A 147 -7.60 -20.83 11.52
N GLY A 148 -8.12 -21.01 12.74
CA GLY A 148 -8.69 -19.93 13.54
C GLY A 148 -7.70 -18.78 13.78
N PHE A 149 -6.49 -19.08 14.27
CA PHE A 149 -5.42 -18.09 14.44
C PHE A 149 -4.93 -17.51 13.12
N GLY A 150 -4.89 -18.30 12.05
CA GLY A 150 -4.54 -17.82 10.72
C GLY A 150 -5.46 -16.72 10.18
N LEU A 151 -6.77 -16.82 10.47
CA LEU A 151 -7.77 -15.80 10.08
C LEU A 151 -7.71 -14.52 10.94
N ILE A 152 -7.08 -14.59 12.11
CA ILE A 152 -6.96 -13.44 13.02
C ILE A 152 -5.81 -12.50 12.57
N PHE A 153 -4.76 -13.02 11.93
CA PHE A 153 -3.63 -12.23 11.45
C PHE A 153 -3.86 -11.68 10.05
N VAL A 154 -4.20 -10.39 9.96
CA VAL A 154 -4.40 -9.69 8.69
C VAL A 154 -3.30 -8.65 8.50
N ARG A 155 -2.58 -8.74 7.38
CA ARG A 155 -1.64 -7.71 6.92
C ARG A 155 -2.16 -7.11 5.63
N LEU A 156 -2.17 -5.78 5.55
CA LEU A 156 -2.53 -5.05 4.35
C LEU A 156 -1.32 -5.03 3.41
N ILE A 157 -1.56 -5.37 2.14
CA ILE A 157 -0.59 -5.36 1.04
C ILE A 157 -1.23 -4.55 -0.09
N CYS A 158 -0.43 -3.78 -0.82
CA CYS A 158 -0.89 -3.09 -2.01
C CYS A 158 -0.86 -4.05 -3.19
N GLU A 159 -2.01 -4.34 -3.77
CA GLU A 159 -2.10 -5.26 -4.90
C GLU A 159 -2.17 -4.50 -6.23
N GLU A 160 -2.76 -3.29 -6.22
CA GLU A 160 -3.11 -2.53 -7.42
C GLU A 160 -2.50 -1.11 -7.46
N ASP A 161 -2.46 -0.52 -8.64
CA ASP A 161 -1.94 0.84 -8.85
C ASP A 161 -2.83 1.92 -8.24
N GLU A 162 -4.13 1.70 -8.12
CA GLU A 162 -5.03 2.57 -7.38
C GLU A 162 -4.66 2.62 -5.88
N ASP A 163 -4.25 1.50 -5.27
CA ASP A 163 -3.83 1.46 -3.86
C ASP A 163 -2.65 2.41 -3.62
N MET A 164 -1.71 2.50 -4.57
CA MET A 164 -0.56 3.40 -4.49
C MET A 164 -0.98 4.87 -4.51
N TRP A 165 -2.00 5.22 -5.29
CA TRP A 165 -2.57 6.57 -5.28
C TRP A 165 -3.25 6.90 -3.95
N HIS A 166 -3.98 5.95 -3.38
CA HIS A 166 -4.59 6.15 -2.07
C HIS A 166 -3.54 6.31 -0.97
N ILE A 167 -2.45 5.53 -1.01
CA ILE A 167 -1.33 5.65 -0.08
C ILE A 167 -0.60 6.97 -0.25
N TYR A 168 -0.39 7.45 -1.48
CA TYR A 168 0.16 8.77 -1.74
C TYR A 168 -0.64 9.87 -1.02
N ASN A 169 -1.97 9.77 -1.03
CA ASN A 169 -2.84 10.71 -0.34
C ASN A 169 -2.93 10.47 1.18
N LEU A 170 -2.53 9.29 1.65
CA LEU A 170 -2.56 8.89 3.06
C LEU A 170 -1.31 9.36 3.80
N VAL A 171 -0.15 9.25 3.17
CA VAL A 171 1.16 9.61 3.73
C VAL A 171 1.33 11.13 3.74
N ARG A 172 1.78 11.67 4.87
CA ARG A 172 2.06 13.09 5.10
C ARG A 172 3.53 13.30 5.47
N ILE A 173 3.99 14.53 5.32
CA ILE A 173 5.32 14.94 5.79
C ILE A 173 5.34 14.84 7.32
N GLY A 174 6.35 14.16 7.86
CA GLY A 174 6.50 13.85 9.29
C GLY A 174 5.97 12.47 9.69
N ASP A 175 5.30 11.73 8.79
CA ASP A 175 4.88 10.36 9.08
C ASP A 175 6.09 9.42 9.07
N VAL A 176 5.99 8.34 9.85
CA VAL A 176 7.04 7.32 9.94
C VAL A 176 6.68 6.15 9.06
N VAL A 177 7.57 5.81 8.12
CA VAL A 177 7.36 4.69 7.19
C VAL A 177 8.46 3.66 7.34
N ARG A 178 8.05 2.41 7.52
CA ARG A 178 8.93 1.25 7.56
C ARG A 178 8.69 0.39 6.33
N SER A 179 9.75 0.19 5.54
CA SER A 179 9.68 -0.69 4.37
C SER A 179 11.03 -1.36 4.11
N SER A 180 11.01 -2.48 3.40
CA SER A 180 12.22 -3.14 2.93
C SER A 180 12.66 -2.55 1.59
N THR A 181 13.90 -2.09 1.51
CA THR A 181 14.51 -1.54 0.30
C THR A 181 15.82 -2.25 -0.01
N MET A 182 16.23 -2.29 -1.27
CA MET A 182 17.52 -2.85 -1.67
C MET A 182 18.58 -1.76 -1.70
N ARG A 183 19.68 -1.95 -0.95
CA ARG A 183 20.81 -1.04 -0.94
C ARG A 183 22.08 -1.72 -1.42
N LYS A 184 22.82 -1.06 -2.30
CA LYS A 184 24.22 -1.41 -2.58
C LYS A 184 25.08 -0.96 -1.40
N VAL A 185 25.48 -1.90 -0.55
CA VAL A 185 26.40 -1.71 0.56
C VAL A 185 27.82 -1.93 0.05
N THR A 186 28.66 -0.91 0.19
CA THR A 186 30.10 -1.01 -0.14
C THR A 186 30.85 -1.33 1.15
N ASN A 187 31.44 -2.51 1.22
CA ASN A 187 32.32 -2.91 2.31
C ASN A 187 33.77 -2.66 1.89
N GLU A 188 34.55 -2.03 2.75
CA GLU A 188 36.00 -1.86 2.56
C GLU A 188 36.72 -2.84 3.48
N THR A 189 37.46 -3.79 2.89
CA THR A 189 38.28 -4.74 3.65
C THR A 189 39.57 -4.04 4.11
N SER A 190 40.19 -4.53 5.19
CA SER A 190 41.42 -3.96 5.78
C SER A 190 42.62 -3.86 4.82
N THR A 191 42.56 -4.54 3.68
CA THR A 191 43.53 -4.50 2.56
C THR A 191 43.24 -3.43 1.50
N GLY A 192 42.25 -2.56 1.70
CA GLY A 192 41.94 -1.44 0.80
C GLY A 192 41.07 -1.78 -0.41
N SER A 193 40.69 -3.05 -0.58
CA SER A 193 39.75 -3.48 -1.63
C SER A 193 38.30 -3.10 -1.26
N LYS A 194 37.60 -2.43 -2.19
CA LYS A 194 36.17 -2.09 -2.05
C LYS A 194 35.32 -3.14 -2.76
N THR A 195 34.49 -3.87 -2.03
CA THR A 195 33.51 -4.78 -2.62
C THR A 195 32.10 -4.24 -2.38
N SER A 196 31.28 -4.24 -3.43
CA SER A 196 29.93 -3.71 -3.36
C SER A 196 28.90 -4.82 -3.52
N GLN A 197 28.03 -5.00 -2.54
CA GLN A 197 27.01 -6.03 -2.50
C GLN A 197 25.63 -5.41 -2.35
N ARG A 198 24.63 -5.88 -3.09
CA ARG A 198 23.24 -5.44 -2.92
C ARG A 198 22.60 -6.26 -1.79
N VAL A 199 22.12 -5.59 -0.76
CA VAL A 199 21.52 -6.19 0.44
C VAL A 199 20.12 -5.60 0.62
N GLN A 200 19.13 -6.44 0.88
CA GLN A 200 17.79 -6.00 1.26
C GLN A 200 17.79 -5.61 2.74
N ILE A 201 17.36 -4.39 3.03
CA ILE A 201 17.43 -3.79 4.36
C ILE A 201 16.06 -3.22 4.69
N THR A 202 15.58 -3.46 5.91
CA THR A 202 14.37 -2.81 6.41
C THR A 202 14.75 -1.50 7.10
N LEU A 203 14.28 -0.37 6.58
CA LEU A 203 14.56 0.95 7.15
C LEU A 203 13.27 1.60 7.63
N THR A 204 13.40 2.46 8.64
CA THR A 204 12.30 3.22 9.24
C THR A 204 12.64 4.69 9.12
N ILE A 205 11.98 5.38 8.19
CA ILE A 205 12.28 6.77 7.87
C ILE A 205 11.15 7.70 8.32
N GLU A 206 11.51 8.91 8.72
CA GLU A 206 10.61 10.04 8.85
C GLU A 206 10.48 10.73 7.48
N VAL A 207 9.28 10.78 6.92
CA VAL A 207 9.03 11.29 5.57
C VAL A 207 9.22 12.81 5.52
N GLU A 208 10.16 13.28 4.71
CA GLU A 208 10.34 14.72 4.44
C GLU A 208 9.76 15.12 3.09
N THR A 209 9.87 14.26 2.07
CA THR A 209 9.32 14.53 0.73
C THR A 209 8.71 13.27 0.12
N ILE A 210 7.62 13.47 -0.60
CA ILE A 210 6.80 12.41 -1.21
C ILE A 210 6.76 12.66 -2.72
N ASN A 211 7.20 11.70 -3.52
CA ASN A 211 7.13 11.77 -4.98
C ASN A 211 6.38 10.55 -5.52
N PHE A 212 5.26 10.79 -6.18
CA PHE A 212 4.49 9.75 -6.86
C PHE A 212 4.83 9.72 -8.34
N ASP A 213 5.25 8.55 -8.84
CA ASP A 213 5.42 8.32 -10.26
C ASP A 213 4.16 7.62 -10.82
N SER A 214 3.34 8.37 -11.55
CA SER A 214 2.10 7.87 -12.17
C SER A 214 2.35 6.89 -13.33
N SER A 215 3.56 6.84 -13.88
CA SER A 215 3.88 5.97 -15.02
C SER A 215 4.30 4.57 -14.58
N VAL A 216 5.03 4.48 -13.47
CA VAL A 216 5.51 3.23 -12.86
C VAL A 216 4.62 2.78 -11.69
N CYS A 217 3.69 3.63 -11.27
CA CYS A 217 2.81 3.42 -10.11
C CYS A 217 3.62 3.10 -8.85
N ALA A 218 4.69 3.87 -8.62
CA ALA A 218 5.61 3.70 -7.51
C ALA A 218 5.70 4.98 -6.67
N LEU A 219 5.70 4.81 -5.34
CA LEU A 219 5.78 5.93 -4.41
C LEU A 219 7.19 6.02 -3.82
N HIS A 220 7.89 7.10 -4.13
CA HIS A 220 9.23 7.38 -3.63
C HIS A 220 9.15 8.31 -2.43
N LEU A 221 9.45 7.77 -1.25
CA LEU A 221 9.42 8.49 0.02
C LEU A 221 10.85 8.79 0.46
N LYS A 222 11.24 10.05 0.50
CA LYS A 222 12.57 10.45 1.00
C LYS A 222 12.46 11.00 2.40
N GLY A 223 13.37 10.59 3.26
CA GLY A 223 13.31 10.87 4.68
C GLY A 223 14.61 10.59 5.41
N LYS A 224 14.60 10.85 6.73
CA LYS A 224 15.71 10.54 7.63
C LYS A 224 15.47 9.23 8.36
N ASN A 225 16.50 8.40 8.49
CA ASN A 225 16.39 7.16 9.25
C ASN A 225 16.28 7.44 10.77
N ILE A 226 15.19 6.98 11.40
CA ILE A 226 14.92 7.17 12.84
C ILE A 226 15.49 6.00 13.66
N LYS A 227 15.54 4.80 13.08
CA LYS A 227 15.95 3.57 13.78
C LYS A 227 17.34 3.12 13.35
N GLU A 228 18.20 2.82 14.32
CA GLU A 228 19.56 2.33 14.02
C GLU A 228 19.51 1.00 13.24
N ASN A 229 20.36 0.89 12.21
CA ASN A 229 20.45 -0.28 11.37
C ASN A 229 21.94 -0.62 11.12
N GLN A 230 22.28 -1.91 11.02
CA GLN A 230 23.64 -2.41 10.85
C GLN A 230 24.40 -1.78 9.67
N HIS A 231 23.67 -1.30 8.66
CA HIS A 231 24.25 -0.72 7.45
C HIS A 231 23.99 0.78 7.28
N VAL A 232 23.08 1.38 8.06
CA VAL A 232 22.64 2.78 7.89
C VAL A 232 22.71 3.51 9.23
N LYS A 233 23.50 4.58 9.27
CA LYS A 233 23.63 5.45 10.44
C LYS A 233 22.30 6.13 10.77
N LEU A 234 22.06 6.38 12.05
CA LEU A 234 20.91 7.15 12.52
C LEU A 234 20.96 8.57 11.94
N GLY A 235 19.80 9.08 11.50
CA GLY A 235 19.67 10.40 10.86
C GLY A 235 20.16 10.47 9.41
N ALA A 236 20.66 9.38 8.82
CA ALA A 236 21.05 9.38 7.41
C ALA A 236 19.82 9.49 6.49
N TYR A 237 19.96 10.29 5.44
CA TYR A 237 18.93 10.43 4.41
C TYR A 237 18.82 9.18 3.56
N HIS A 238 17.60 8.73 3.33
CA HIS A 238 17.29 7.61 2.47
C HIS A 238 15.98 7.81 1.71
N THR A 239 15.88 7.16 0.55
CA THR A 239 14.65 7.09 -0.24
C THR A 239 14.12 5.66 -0.15
N LEU A 240 12.89 5.50 0.34
CA LEU A 240 12.14 4.26 0.31
C LEU A 240 11.21 4.26 -0.91
N ASP A 241 11.40 3.27 -1.77
CA ASP A 241 10.55 3.05 -2.93
C ASP A 241 9.50 2.01 -2.54
N LEU A 242 8.25 2.46 -2.40
CA LEU A 242 7.12 1.56 -2.22
C LEU A 242 6.68 1.07 -3.60
N GLU A 243 6.65 -0.25 -3.72
CA GLU A 243 6.25 -0.98 -4.92
C GLU A 243 5.03 -1.84 -4.60
N LEU A 244 4.29 -2.22 -5.64
CA LEU A 244 3.20 -3.20 -5.53
C LEU A 244 3.69 -4.52 -4.92
N ASN A 245 2.82 -5.18 -4.17
CA ASN A 245 3.05 -6.45 -3.48
C ASN A 245 4.19 -6.45 -2.44
N ARG A 246 4.70 -5.27 -2.06
CA ARG A 246 5.64 -5.14 -0.94
C ARG A 246 4.93 -4.66 0.31
N VAL A 247 5.19 -5.37 1.41
CA VAL A 247 4.67 -4.98 2.72
C VAL A 247 5.42 -3.75 3.21
N PHE A 248 4.67 -2.73 3.60
CA PHE A 248 5.18 -1.57 4.32
C PHE A 248 4.31 -1.30 5.55
N THR A 249 4.85 -0.51 6.48
CA THR A 249 4.13 -0.09 7.68
C THR A 249 4.17 1.42 7.75
N LEU A 250 2.99 2.03 7.82
CA LEU A 250 2.82 3.47 8.01
C LEU A 250 2.40 3.72 9.46
N GLU A 251 3.21 4.52 10.14
CA GLU A 251 2.98 5.00 11.49
C GLU A 251 2.68 6.50 11.42
N LYS A 252 1.45 6.87 11.77
CA LYS A 252 1.00 8.26 11.82
C LYS A 252 0.81 8.70 13.28
N PRO A 253 1.11 9.96 13.61
CA PRO A 253 0.84 10.50 14.94
C PRO A 253 -0.67 10.56 15.26
N CYS A 254 -1.51 10.94 14.28
CA CYS A 254 -2.97 10.77 14.34
C CYS A 254 -3.47 10.16 13.03
N TRP A 255 -4.35 9.16 13.12
CA TRP A 255 -5.18 8.68 12.02
C TRP A 255 -6.50 9.42 12.07
N ASP A 256 -6.81 10.20 11.03
CA ASP A 256 -8.06 10.94 10.98
C ASP A 256 -9.19 10.15 10.29
N ALA A 257 -10.43 10.65 10.42
CA ALA A 257 -11.60 10.03 9.81
C ALA A 257 -11.50 9.98 8.27
N MET A 258 -10.79 10.92 7.65
CA MET A 258 -10.57 10.94 6.20
C MET A 258 -9.58 9.86 5.77
N ASP A 259 -8.55 9.62 6.57
CA ASP A 259 -7.57 8.55 6.38
C ASP A 259 -8.26 7.19 6.49
N LEU A 260 -9.13 6.99 7.49
CA LEU A 260 -9.91 5.76 7.65
C LEU A 260 -10.91 5.57 6.50
N HIS A 261 -11.62 6.62 6.10
CA HIS A 261 -12.55 6.55 4.98
C HIS A 261 -11.83 6.22 3.66
N ARG A 262 -10.61 6.75 3.46
CA ARG A 262 -9.78 6.39 2.31
C ARG A 262 -9.36 4.93 2.34
N LEU A 263 -8.96 4.40 3.49
CA LEU A 263 -8.64 2.97 3.63
C LEU A 263 -9.87 2.09 3.34
N GLU A 264 -11.07 2.52 3.73
CA GLU A 264 -12.32 1.83 3.39
C GLU A 264 -12.57 1.87 1.88
N LEU A 265 -12.33 3.00 1.20
CA LEU A 265 -12.44 3.11 -0.26
C LEU A 265 -11.46 2.18 -1.00
N CYS A 266 -10.25 1.99 -0.48
CA CYS A 266 -9.29 1.02 -1.05
C CYS A 266 -9.75 -0.43 -0.89
N SER A 267 -10.49 -0.73 0.18
CA SER A 267 -10.88 -2.09 0.52
C SER A 267 -12.12 -2.59 -0.24
N ASP A 268 -12.91 -1.69 -0.83
CA ASP A 268 -14.17 -2.07 -1.49
C ASP A 268 -13.94 -2.52 -2.95
N ILE A 269 -14.15 -3.82 -3.18
CA ILE A 269 -14.04 -4.46 -4.49
C ILE A 269 -15.08 -3.88 -5.48
N ALA A 270 -16.22 -3.35 -5.00
CA ALA A 270 -17.31 -2.89 -5.85
C ALA A 270 -17.00 -1.59 -6.63
N ASN A 271 -16.02 -0.80 -6.19
CA ASN A 271 -15.59 0.42 -6.87
C ASN A 271 -14.61 0.17 -8.03
N LYS A 272 -14.34 -1.09 -8.40
CA LYS A 272 -13.37 -1.42 -9.45
C LYS A 272 -14.06 -1.57 -10.81
N ALA A 273 -14.17 -0.45 -11.53
CA ALA A 273 -14.53 -0.46 -12.95
C ALA A 273 -13.68 0.57 -13.71
N ASP A 274 -12.59 0.09 -14.31
CA ASP A 274 -11.75 0.90 -15.18
C ASP A 274 -12.52 1.23 -16.47
N VAL A 275 -12.62 2.52 -16.78
CA VAL A 275 -13.18 3.02 -18.04
C VAL A 275 -12.03 3.60 -18.86
N ALA A 276 -11.82 3.11 -20.08
CA ALA A 276 -10.87 3.73 -21.00
C ALA A 276 -11.54 4.87 -21.77
N GLY A 277 -10.90 6.04 -21.79
CA GLY A 277 -11.36 7.21 -22.52
C GLY A 277 -10.32 7.70 -23.53
N ILE A 278 -10.77 8.13 -24.71
CA ILE A 278 -9.90 8.80 -25.69
C ILE A 278 -10.43 10.22 -25.89
N VAL A 279 -9.61 11.22 -25.54
CA VAL A 279 -9.91 12.62 -25.80
C VAL A 279 -9.13 13.05 -27.03
N MET A 280 -9.81 13.43 -28.10
CA MET A 280 -9.19 13.76 -29.38
C MET A 280 -9.68 15.10 -29.94
N HIS A 281 -8.74 15.84 -30.51
CA HIS A 281 -8.91 17.06 -31.29
C HIS A 281 -8.13 16.90 -32.61
N GLU A 282 -8.35 17.77 -33.60
CA GLU A 282 -7.51 17.78 -34.81
C GLU A 282 -6.02 17.87 -34.43
N GLY A 283 -5.31 16.78 -34.69
CA GLY A 283 -3.87 16.64 -34.50
C GLY A 283 -3.40 16.32 -33.08
N LEU A 284 -4.30 16.22 -32.10
CA LEU A 284 -3.95 15.90 -30.71
C LEU A 284 -4.89 14.84 -30.17
N ALA A 285 -4.35 13.74 -29.65
CA ALA A 285 -5.14 12.73 -28.95
C ALA A 285 -4.45 12.31 -27.65
N ASN A 286 -5.23 12.21 -26.59
CA ASN A 286 -4.82 11.67 -25.30
C ASN A 286 -5.60 10.38 -25.04
N VAL A 287 -4.88 9.29 -24.88
CA VAL A 287 -5.42 8.02 -24.40
C VAL A 287 -5.33 8.03 -22.88
N CYS A 288 -6.48 7.96 -22.23
CA CYS A 288 -6.64 8.08 -20.79
C CYS A 288 -7.26 6.79 -20.23
N LEU A 289 -6.74 6.33 -19.10
CA LEU A 289 -7.41 5.34 -18.26
C LEU A 289 -8.08 6.10 -17.12
N ILE A 290 -9.38 5.92 -16.94
CA ILE A 290 -10.17 6.53 -15.89
C ILE A 290 -10.48 5.43 -14.89
N GLY A 291 -9.75 5.43 -13.79
CA GLY A 291 -10.09 4.63 -12.61
C GLY A 291 -11.10 5.38 -11.74
N SER A 292 -11.51 4.77 -10.63
CA SER A 292 -12.48 5.37 -9.70
C SER A 292 -11.90 6.56 -8.94
N SER A 293 -10.59 6.55 -8.73
CA SER A 293 -9.88 7.55 -7.91
C SER A 293 -8.89 8.43 -8.67
N MET A 294 -8.46 8.01 -9.87
CA MET A 294 -7.52 8.78 -10.68
C MET A 294 -7.76 8.64 -12.19
N THR A 295 -7.42 9.68 -12.95
CA THR A 295 -7.32 9.61 -14.41
C THR A 295 -5.87 9.66 -14.82
N VAL A 296 -5.39 8.61 -15.50
CA VAL A 296 -4.00 8.50 -15.95
C VAL A 296 -3.94 8.66 -17.47
N VAL A 297 -3.21 9.66 -17.95
CA VAL A 297 -2.91 9.80 -19.38
C VAL A 297 -1.78 8.82 -19.73
N LYS A 298 -2.11 7.75 -20.48
CA LYS A 298 -1.14 6.71 -20.85
C LYS A 298 -0.35 7.08 -22.11
N SER A 299 -0.98 7.80 -23.05
CA SER A 299 -0.31 8.22 -24.28
C SER A 299 -0.84 9.55 -24.77
N LYS A 300 0.09 10.43 -25.16
CA LYS A 300 -0.20 11.69 -25.86
C LYS A 300 0.34 11.59 -27.27
N ILE A 301 -0.56 11.70 -28.25
CA ILE A 301 -0.26 11.67 -29.68
C ILE A 301 -0.44 13.07 -30.22
N ASP A 302 0.63 13.62 -30.80
CA ASP A 302 0.65 14.92 -31.44
C ASP A 302 1.11 14.75 -32.88
N MET A 303 0.21 15.02 -33.83
CA MET A 303 0.43 14.87 -35.27
C MET A 303 -0.16 16.04 -36.03
N GLN A 304 0.64 16.70 -36.86
CA GLN A 304 0.16 17.81 -37.66
C GLN A 304 -0.72 17.32 -38.83
N ILE A 305 -2.02 17.63 -38.79
CA ILE A 305 -2.96 17.30 -39.87
C ILE A 305 -2.92 18.38 -40.96
N ALA A 306 -2.78 17.96 -42.22
CA ALA A 306 -2.76 18.86 -43.37
C ALA A 306 -4.13 19.51 -43.59
N ARG A 307 -4.22 20.84 -43.71
CA ARG A 307 -5.49 21.55 -43.94
C ARG A 307 -6.12 21.19 -45.30
N LYS A 308 -7.46 21.16 -45.34
CA LYS A 308 -8.22 20.96 -46.60
C LYS A 308 -7.94 22.09 -47.58
N ARG A 309 -7.43 21.77 -48.77
CA ARG A 309 -7.25 22.72 -49.89
C ARG A 309 -8.19 22.33 -51.05
N LYS A 310 -8.75 23.34 -51.72
CA LYS A 310 -9.68 23.15 -52.85
C LYS A 310 -8.95 22.42 -53.98
N GLY A 311 -9.37 21.17 -54.27
CA GLY A 311 -8.80 20.34 -55.34
C GLY A 311 -7.76 19.28 -54.90
N LEU A 312 -7.34 19.23 -53.63
CA LEU A 312 -6.40 18.21 -53.13
C LEU A 312 -6.73 17.79 -51.69
N THR A 313 -7.80 17.01 -51.54
CA THR A 313 -8.24 16.48 -50.23
C THR A 313 -7.53 15.18 -49.82
N SER A 314 -6.90 14.48 -50.77
CA SER A 314 -6.24 13.19 -50.54
C SER A 314 -5.12 13.24 -49.49
N GLN A 315 -4.39 14.36 -49.39
CA GLN A 315 -3.33 14.52 -48.40
C GLN A 315 -3.89 14.70 -46.98
N HIS A 316 -5.00 15.45 -46.85
CA HIS A 316 -5.71 15.58 -45.57
C HIS A 316 -6.21 14.20 -45.10
N ASP A 317 -6.83 13.43 -46.01
CA ASP A 317 -7.40 12.13 -45.67
C ASP A 317 -6.31 11.12 -45.29
N LYS A 318 -5.17 11.11 -46.00
CA LYS A 318 -4.03 10.26 -45.66
C LYS A 318 -3.44 10.60 -44.28
N SER A 319 -3.30 11.89 -43.94
CA SER A 319 -2.85 12.33 -42.61
C SER A 319 -3.83 11.94 -41.50
N LEU A 320 -5.14 12.00 -41.77
CA LEU A 320 -6.17 11.61 -40.81
C LEU A 320 -6.18 10.10 -40.57
N VAL A 321 -6.03 9.27 -41.61
CA VAL A 321 -5.88 7.81 -41.45
C VAL A 321 -4.63 7.46 -40.63
N ALA A 322 -3.51 8.13 -40.89
CA ALA A 322 -2.28 7.93 -40.12
C ALA A 322 -2.46 8.29 -38.63
N PHE A 323 -3.17 9.38 -38.35
CA PHE A 323 -3.50 9.80 -36.98
C PHE A 323 -4.41 8.79 -36.27
N MET A 324 -5.47 8.30 -36.92
CA MET A 324 -6.35 7.26 -36.35
C MET A 324 -5.60 5.95 -36.09
N ASN A 325 -4.71 5.54 -37.00
CA ASN A 325 -3.90 4.34 -36.80
C ASN A 325 -2.95 4.48 -35.60
N ALA A 326 -2.35 5.65 -35.40
CA ALA A 326 -1.50 5.92 -34.24
C ALA A 326 -2.31 5.83 -32.93
N ILE A 327 -3.54 6.34 -32.92
CA ILE A 327 -4.46 6.23 -31.77
C ILE A 327 -4.82 4.76 -31.50
N CYS A 328 -5.21 4.00 -32.52
CA CYS A 328 -5.52 2.58 -32.36
C CYS A 328 -4.34 1.79 -31.78
N VAL A 329 -3.13 1.99 -32.32
CA VAL A 329 -1.92 1.31 -31.82
C VAL A 329 -1.63 1.70 -30.36
N ALA A 330 -1.74 2.97 -30.01
CA ALA A 330 -1.56 3.42 -28.63
C ALA A 330 -2.62 2.85 -27.69
N PHE A 331 -3.87 2.76 -28.13
CA PHE A 331 -4.96 2.16 -27.36
C PHE A 331 -4.67 0.69 -27.07
N PHE A 332 -4.43 -0.14 -28.08
CA PHE A 332 -4.16 -1.57 -27.86
C PHE A 332 -2.85 -1.83 -27.09
N ARG A 333 -1.89 -0.91 -27.13
CA ARG A 333 -0.66 -1.05 -26.36
C ARG A 333 -0.86 -0.78 -24.86
N HIS A 334 -1.72 0.18 -24.52
CA HIS A 334 -1.83 0.70 -23.16
C HIS A 334 -3.11 0.26 -22.43
N VAL A 335 -4.07 -0.30 -23.16
CA VAL A 335 -5.39 -0.65 -22.65
C VAL A 335 -5.57 -2.16 -22.76
N ASN A 336 -5.69 -2.84 -21.61
CA ASN A 336 -6.01 -4.26 -21.57
C ASN A 336 -7.53 -4.46 -21.62
N ILE A 337 -8.02 -4.99 -22.74
CA ILE A 337 -9.45 -5.13 -23.02
C ILE A 337 -10.10 -6.23 -22.16
N GLU A 338 -9.32 -7.13 -21.58
CA GLU A 338 -9.84 -8.18 -20.68
C GLU A 338 -10.30 -7.65 -19.32
N VAL A 339 -9.76 -6.50 -18.88
CA VAL A 339 -10.05 -5.89 -17.57
C VAL A 339 -11.18 -4.88 -17.65
N LEU A 340 -11.48 -4.36 -18.85
CA LEU A 340 -12.46 -3.29 -19.04
C LEU A 340 -13.87 -3.83 -19.24
N THR A 341 -14.82 -3.24 -18.50
CA THR A 341 -16.23 -3.41 -18.82
C THR A 341 -16.56 -2.52 -20.02
N LEU A 342 -16.83 -3.12 -21.17
CA LEU A 342 -17.34 -2.39 -22.34
C LEU A 342 -18.74 -1.85 -22.02
N LEU A 343 -18.86 -0.53 -21.89
CA LEU A 343 -20.13 0.19 -21.79
C LEU A 343 -20.81 0.37 -23.15
#